data_AF-A0A9P4JQM5-F1
#
_entry.id   AF-A0A9P4JQM5-F1
#
_cell.length_a   1.000
_cell.length_b   1.000
_cell.length_c   1.000
_cell.angle_alpha   90.00
_cell.angle_beta   90.00
_cell.angle_gamma   90.00
#
_symmetry.space_group_name_H-M   'P 1'
#
loop_
_entity.id
_entity.type
_entity.pdbx_description
1 polymer ?
#
loop_
_entity_poly.entity_id
_entity_poly.type
_entity_poly.pdbx_seq_one_letter_code
_entity_poly.pdbx_strand_id
1 'polypeptide(L)'
;MTPVNKEDSILIIGAGTWGCSIALNLARRGFKNIKVLDACPFPSAISAGNDLNKIAEEGTWFSLLSPPGANPPKESDTNEDYFWPRIHQLAMNGWKNDPLLRPFYHPTGFIHAAVSDDAYENCLRYAREEGDKVIPLNSKEDFQATMPEGVATGSFPGWRGFWKKEGAGWVFASGAMKAMHAEAVKLGVEFVSGDPEGKVHNLIKSPSGDAILGARTAEGREHRASHTILAAGANSDEFLDFKKQLRPTAWTLAHLPLTADEKDQYKNLPVLYGVDRGFFIEPDAEKYEIKICDEHSGYCNFVKDLNGELRSIPFARQQIPKEAEARMRQLLQETMPQLADRKFTFARICWDAYTMDRRFLIDRHPDLKNLILAVGGSGHGFMTNPAIGLLVGDILEDKIEPRLQKMMRWRPEQAVDRDWWATQNRFGEDGKVMDFEAVKEWTEIGDSEVGKF
;
A
#
# COMPACT_ATOMS: atom_id res chain seq x y z
N MET A 1 -11.86 -5.30 29.09
CA MET A 1 -10.54 -5.01 29.70
C MET A 1 -10.53 -3.53 30.06
N THR A 2 -9.62 -3.09 30.93
CA THR A 2 -9.47 -1.66 31.24
C THR A 2 -8.74 -0.97 30.07
N PRO A 3 -9.15 0.22 29.62
CA PRO A 3 -8.44 0.97 28.59
C PRO A 3 -6.96 1.18 28.96
N VAL A 4 -6.08 1.18 27.95
CA VAL A 4 -4.64 1.36 28.14
C VAL A 4 -4.34 2.74 28.73
N ASN A 5 -3.48 2.80 29.75
CA ASN A 5 -3.09 4.05 30.39
C ASN A 5 -2.15 4.85 29.46
N LYS A 6 -2.25 6.19 29.49
CA LYS A 6 -1.37 7.08 28.70
C LYS A 6 0.11 6.98 29.06
N GLU A 7 0.40 6.51 30.26
CA GLU A 7 1.76 6.25 30.76
C GLU A 7 2.26 4.83 30.44
N ASP A 8 1.41 3.94 29.91
CA ASP A 8 1.83 2.59 29.55
C ASP A 8 2.86 2.63 28.40
N SER A 9 3.85 1.73 28.48
CA SER A 9 4.87 1.58 27.46
C SER A 9 4.32 0.84 26.23
N ILE A 10 4.51 1.43 25.05
CA ILE A 10 4.03 0.91 23.77
C ILE A 10 5.24 0.72 22.84
N LEU A 11 5.39 -0.50 22.34
CA LEU A 11 6.37 -0.84 21.32
C LEU A 11 5.68 -1.06 19.98
N ILE A 12 6.12 -0.36 18.94
CA ILE A 12 5.66 -0.52 17.55
C ILE A 12 6.79 -1.19 16.76
N ILE A 13 6.47 -2.27 16.05
CA ILE A 13 7.42 -2.97 15.19
C ILE A 13 7.10 -2.62 13.74
N GLY A 14 8.02 -1.90 13.09
CA GLY A 14 7.89 -1.31 11.77
C GLY A 14 7.68 0.20 11.83
N ALA A 15 8.58 0.97 11.21
CA ALA A 15 8.50 2.42 11.00
C ALA A 15 8.14 2.76 9.53
N GLY A 16 7.34 1.89 8.90
CA GLY A 16 6.79 2.13 7.57
C GLY A 16 5.50 2.96 7.60
N THR A 17 4.70 2.84 6.53
CA THR A 17 3.42 3.54 6.34
C THR A 17 2.55 3.58 7.60
N TRP A 18 2.12 2.42 8.07
CA TRP A 18 1.20 2.31 9.21
C TRP A 18 1.89 2.58 10.53
N GLY A 19 3.14 2.14 10.71
CA GLY A 19 3.93 2.41 11.91
C GLY A 19 4.03 3.90 12.24
N CYS A 20 4.37 4.74 11.24
CA CYS A 20 4.41 6.19 11.42
C CYS A 20 3.05 6.80 11.73
N SER A 21 1.98 6.34 11.05
CA SER A 21 0.62 6.83 11.31
C SER A 21 0.13 6.47 12.71
N ILE A 22 0.39 5.24 13.17
CA ILE A 22 0.08 4.77 14.52
C ILE A 22 0.86 5.60 15.55
N ALA A 23 2.18 5.70 15.40
CA ALA A 23 3.02 6.47 16.31
C ALA A 23 2.55 7.92 16.46
N LEU A 24 2.29 8.60 15.34
CA LEU A 24 1.78 9.98 15.33
C LEU A 24 0.43 10.09 16.06
N ASN A 25 -0.51 9.20 15.75
CA ASN A 25 -1.85 9.26 16.33
C ASN A 25 -1.83 8.96 17.84
N LEU A 26 -1.02 8.00 18.29
CA LEU A 26 -0.87 7.72 19.72
C LEU A 26 -0.25 8.91 20.46
N ALA A 27 0.79 9.53 19.89
CA ALA A 27 1.40 10.72 20.48
C ALA A 27 0.42 11.90 20.55
N ARG A 28 -0.37 12.14 19.49
CA ARG A 28 -1.45 13.15 19.46
C ARG A 28 -2.55 12.88 20.48
N ARG A 29 -2.83 11.60 20.77
CA ARG A 29 -3.76 11.16 21.83
C ARG A 29 -3.16 11.21 23.23
N GLY A 30 -1.92 11.67 23.37
CA GLY A 30 -1.26 11.91 24.65
C GLY A 30 -0.55 10.70 25.27
N PHE A 31 -0.40 9.57 24.56
CA PHE A 31 0.45 8.48 25.02
C PHE A 31 1.91 8.95 25.08
N LYS A 32 2.61 8.65 26.19
CA LYS A 32 3.92 9.26 26.50
C LYS A 32 5.12 8.38 26.21
N ASN A 33 4.94 7.07 26.27
CA ASN A 33 6.04 6.11 26.19
C ASN A 33 5.90 5.22 24.96
N ILE A 34 6.17 5.80 23.79
CA ILE A 34 6.06 5.12 22.49
C ILE A 34 7.46 4.94 21.91
N LYS A 35 7.80 3.69 21.58
CA LYS A 35 9.03 3.33 20.88
C LYS A 35 8.72 2.59 19.59
N VAL A 36 9.41 2.92 18.52
CA VAL A 36 9.28 2.29 17.20
C VAL A 36 10.61 1.65 16.81
N LEU A 37 10.58 0.38 16.38
CA LEU A 37 11.74 -0.36 15.89
C LEU A 37 11.60 -0.61 14.38
N ASP A 38 12.65 -0.38 13.60
CA ASP A 38 12.71 -0.73 12.17
C ASP A 38 14.10 -1.21 11.74
N ALA A 39 14.15 -2.19 10.86
CA ALA A 39 15.41 -2.77 10.37
C ALA A 39 16.20 -1.84 9.45
N CYS A 40 15.54 -0.87 8.80
CA CYS A 40 16.20 0.05 7.87
C CYS A 40 16.33 1.45 8.46
N PRO A 41 17.37 2.22 8.07
CA PRO A 41 17.36 3.67 8.28
C PRO A 41 16.08 4.30 7.74
N PHE A 42 15.55 5.30 8.44
CA PHE A 42 14.33 5.97 8.03
C PHE A 42 14.59 7.03 6.93
N PRO A 43 13.75 7.12 5.87
CA PRO A 43 12.64 6.23 5.55
C PRO A 43 13.11 4.86 5.05
N SER A 44 12.47 3.80 5.55
CA SER A 44 12.85 2.41 5.24
C SER A 44 12.81 2.14 3.72
N ALA A 45 13.91 1.62 3.17
CA ALA A 45 14.05 1.32 1.75
C ALA A 45 13.11 0.19 1.28
N ILE A 46 12.64 -0.65 2.21
CA ILE A 46 11.73 -1.76 1.94
C ILE A 46 10.27 -1.43 2.25
N SER A 47 9.98 -0.23 2.78
CA SER A 47 8.61 0.19 3.03
C SER A 47 7.85 0.38 1.72
N ALA A 48 6.68 -0.25 1.61
CA ALA A 48 5.78 -0.05 0.47
C ALA A 48 5.40 1.44 0.26
N GLY A 49 5.39 2.22 1.33
CA GLY A 49 5.09 3.65 1.34
C GLY A 49 6.28 4.57 1.06
N ASN A 50 7.51 4.03 0.97
CA ASN A 50 8.66 4.79 0.49
C ASN A 50 8.61 4.84 -1.04
N ASP A 51 7.75 5.71 -1.54
CA ASP A 51 7.39 5.84 -2.94
C ASP A 51 7.26 7.34 -3.29
N LEU A 52 7.41 7.69 -4.57
CA LEU A 52 7.18 9.06 -5.06
C LEU A 52 5.70 9.42 -4.97
N ASN A 53 4.81 8.46 -5.24
CA ASN A 53 3.38 8.71 -5.28
C ASN A 53 2.59 7.43 -5.02
N LYS A 54 1.33 7.56 -4.57
CA LYS A 54 0.34 6.47 -4.52
C LYS A 54 -1.02 7.02 -4.92
N ILE A 55 -1.84 6.19 -5.55
CA ILE A 55 -3.22 6.53 -5.91
C ILE A 55 -4.02 6.82 -4.65
N ALA A 56 -4.90 7.82 -4.68
CA ALA A 56 -5.83 8.14 -3.60
C ALA A 56 -7.21 8.48 -4.17
N GLU A 57 -8.27 7.94 -3.57
CA GLU A 57 -9.65 8.15 -4.01
C GLU A 57 -10.56 8.51 -2.83
N GLU A 58 -11.49 9.44 -3.06
CA GLU A 58 -12.49 9.90 -2.09
C GLU A 58 -13.80 9.09 -2.13
N GLY A 59 -13.85 8.03 -2.94
CA GLY A 59 -15.03 7.21 -3.27
C GLY A 59 -14.70 5.71 -3.39
N THR A 60 -15.59 4.89 -3.94
CA THR A 60 -15.74 3.45 -3.63
C THR A 60 -14.49 2.58 -3.83
N TRP A 61 -14.39 1.52 -3.03
CA TRP A 61 -13.50 0.39 -3.32
C TRP A 61 -14.23 -0.63 -4.19
N PHE A 62 -13.47 -1.23 -5.11
CA PHE A 62 -13.80 -2.38 -5.97
C PHE A 62 -14.05 -3.68 -5.18
N SER A 63 -15.06 -3.69 -4.31
CA SER A 63 -15.50 -4.93 -3.68
C SER A 63 -16.55 -5.60 -4.56
N LEU A 64 -16.21 -6.75 -5.16
CA LEU A 64 -17.19 -7.69 -5.73
C LEU A 64 -18.23 -8.17 -4.69
N LEU A 65 -17.95 -7.97 -3.39
CA LEU A 65 -18.76 -8.42 -2.27
C LEU A 65 -19.75 -7.35 -1.78
N SER A 66 -19.75 -6.15 -2.39
CA SER A 66 -20.66 -5.07 -2.02
C SER A 66 -21.58 -4.69 -3.17
N PRO A 67 -22.92 -4.64 -3.01
CA PRO A 67 -23.82 -4.07 -4.00
C PRO A 67 -23.43 -2.65 -4.43
N PRO A 68 -23.76 -2.25 -5.68
CA PRO A 68 -23.40 -0.94 -6.21
C PRO A 68 -24.02 0.20 -5.39
N GLY A 69 -23.18 1.13 -4.93
CA GLY A 69 -23.63 2.37 -4.31
C GLY A 69 -22.52 3.19 -3.67
N ALA A 70 -22.05 4.25 -4.36
CA ALA A 70 -21.21 5.29 -3.79
C ALA A 70 -22.03 6.23 -2.89
N ASN A 71 -22.16 5.88 -1.62
CA ASN A 71 -22.74 6.79 -0.64
C ASN A 71 -21.88 6.84 0.62
N PRO A 72 -21.96 7.93 1.40
CA PRO A 72 -21.43 7.91 2.76
C PRO A 72 -21.98 6.68 3.50
N PRO A 73 -21.20 6.08 4.41
CA PRO A 73 -21.62 4.89 5.13
C PRO A 73 -22.97 5.15 5.82
N LYS A 74 -23.96 4.29 5.57
CA LYS A 74 -25.31 4.41 6.12
C LYS A 74 -25.50 3.42 7.26
N GLU A 75 -26.38 3.75 8.19
CA GLU A 75 -26.75 2.83 9.27
C GLU A 75 -27.37 1.54 8.73
N SER A 76 -28.13 1.63 7.63
CA SER A 76 -28.79 0.50 6.97
C SER A 76 -27.87 -0.44 6.20
N ASP A 77 -26.61 -0.08 5.99
CA ASP A 77 -25.67 -0.88 5.20
C ASP A 77 -25.40 -2.23 5.88
N THR A 78 -25.00 -3.25 5.12
CA THR A 78 -24.40 -4.45 5.73
C THR A 78 -23.02 -4.09 6.31
N ASN A 79 -22.41 -4.96 7.12
CA ASN A 79 -21.04 -4.70 7.57
C ASN A 79 -20.05 -4.62 6.40
N GLU A 80 -20.33 -5.35 5.33
CA GLU A 80 -19.50 -5.37 4.13
C GLU A 80 -19.55 -4.05 3.39
N ASP A 81 -20.76 -3.54 3.17
CA ASP A 81 -21.01 -2.30 2.45
C ASP A 81 -20.56 -1.07 3.25
N TYR A 82 -20.49 -1.20 4.57
CA TYR A 82 -20.06 -0.12 5.47
C TYR A 82 -18.54 0.05 5.53
N PHE A 83 -17.79 -1.06 5.43
CA PHE A 83 -16.36 -1.08 5.76
C PHE A 83 -15.55 -0.09 4.94
N TRP A 84 -15.47 -0.29 3.62
CA TRP A 84 -14.62 0.53 2.75
C TRP A 84 -15.06 2.00 2.68
N PRO A 85 -16.36 2.33 2.52
CA PRO A 85 -16.80 3.72 2.56
C PRO A 85 -16.43 4.43 3.86
N ARG A 86 -16.54 3.75 5.01
CA ARG A 86 -16.14 4.33 6.31
C ARG A 86 -14.62 4.51 6.41
N ILE A 87 -13.82 3.52 5.97
CA ILE A 87 -12.35 3.64 5.93
C ILE A 87 -11.91 4.82 5.05
N HIS A 88 -12.48 4.95 3.85
CA HIS A 88 -12.16 6.05 2.94
C HIS A 88 -12.59 7.40 3.52
N GLN A 89 -13.77 7.47 4.15
CA GLN A 89 -14.22 8.68 4.84
C GLN A 89 -13.22 9.12 5.93
N LEU A 90 -12.74 8.19 6.77
CA LEU A 90 -11.74 8.49 7.79
C LEU A 90 -10.40 8.93 7.18
N ALA A 91 -9.94 8.23 6.15
CA ALA A 91 -8.66 8.51 5.50
C ALA A 91 -8.67 9.87 4.81
N MET A 92 -9.72 10.15 4.02
CA MET A 92 -9.86 11.42 3.30
C MET A 92 -10.14 12.59 4.22
N ASN A 93 -10.78 12.38 5.37
CA ASN A 93 -10.82 13.42 6.39
C ASN A 93 -9.39 13.80 6.83
N GLY A 94 -8.51 12.83 7.02
CA GLY A 94 -7.09 13.08 7.30
C GLY A 94 -6.40 13.82 6.15
N TRP A 95 -6.48 13.29 4.93
CA TRP A 95 -5.82 13.91 3.76
C TRP A 95 -6.32 15.32 3.43
N LYS A 96 -7.60 15.64 3.66
CA LYS A 96 -8.17 16.94 3.28
C LYS A 96 -8.08 17.97 4.41
N ASN A 97 -8.15 17.52 5.67
CA ASN A 97 -8.37 18.42 6.80
C ASN A 97 -7.24 18.42 7.83
N ASP A 98 -6.35 17.41 7.88
CA ASP A 98 -5.17 17.46 8.76
C ASP A 98 -4.11 18.40 8.17
N PRO A 99 -3.74 19.51 8.85
CA PRO A 99 -2.77 20.46 8.34
C PRO A 99 -1.40 19.85 8.00
N LEU A 100 -1.01 18.77 8.69
CA LEU A 100 0.23 18.05 8.42
C LEU A 100 0.15 17.28 7.09
N LEU A 101 -1.00 16.65 6.81
CA LEU A 101 -1.15 15.70 5.70
C LEU A 101 -1.68 16.35 4.43
N ARG A 102 -2.47 17.42 4.55
CA ARG A 102 -3.10 18.14 3.43
C ARG A 102 -2.14 18.54 2.31
N PRO A 103 -0.90 19.00 2.58
CA PRO A 103 0.03 19.37 1.50
C PRO A 103 0.44 18.21 0.59
N PHE A 104 0.22 16.96 1.00
CA PHE A 104 0.65 15.77 0.25
C PHE A 104 -0.45 15.16 -0.61
N TYR A 105 -1.70 15.63 -0.54
CA TYR A 105 -2.80 15.13 -1.37
C TYR A 105 -3.01 16.03 -2.59
N HIS A 106 -3.01 15.42 -3.76
CA HIS A 106 -3.13 16.05 -5.06
C HIS A 106 -4.40 15.54 -5.76
N PRO A 107 -5.52 16.28 -5.70
CA PRO A 107 -6.82 15.86 -6.25
C PRO A 107 -6.87 16.11 -7.77
N THR A 108 -6.10 15.34 -8.53
CA THR A 108 -5.95 15.53 -9.99
C THR A 108 -6.92 14.72 -10.84
N GLY A 109 -7.77 13.90 -10.21
CA GLY A 109 -8.67 12.98 -10.89
C GLY A 109 -8.04 11.61 -11.16
N PHE A 110 -8.87 10.68 -11.64
CA PHE A 110 -8.51 9.28 -11.83
C PHE A 110 -9.24 8.69 -13.04
N ILE A 111 -8.50 8.02 -13.90
CA ILE A 111 -9.00 7.29 -15.06
C ILE A 111 -8.88 5.81 -14.75
N HIS A 112 -10.03 5.14 -14.79
CA HIS A 112 -10.16 3.71 -14.57
C HIS A 112 -10.55 3.02 -15.88
N ALA A 113 -9.60 2.30 -16.47
CA ALA A 113 -9.76 1.74 -17.82
C ALA A 113 -9.26 0.30 -17.92
N ALA A 114 -9.60 -0.37 -19.01
CA ALA A 114 -9.15 -1.72 -19.31
C ALA A 114 -9.12 -1.94 -20.82
N VAL A 115 -8.43 -3.01 -21.25
CA VAL A 115 -8.44 -3.45 -22.66
C VAL A 115 -9.26 -4.73 -22.84
N SER A 116 -8.95 -5.77 -22.06
CA SER A 116 -9.67 -7.06 -22.12
C SER A 116 -11.12 -6.93 -21.65
N ASP A 117 -12.00 -7.77 -22.20
CA ASP A 117 -13.42 -7.81 -21.81
C ASP A 117 -13.58 -8.12 -20.31
N ASP A 118 -12.83 -9.11 -19.79
CA ASP A 118 -12.88 -9.52 -18.38
C ASP A 118 -12.49 -8.38 -17.43
N ALA A 119 -11.44 -7.62 -17.75
CA ALA A 119 -11.04 -6.47 -16.96
C ALA A 119 -12.00 -5.28 -17.15
N TYR A 120 -12.62 -5.13 -18.31
CA TYR A 120 -13.60 -4.06 -18.55
C TYR A 120 -14.88 -4.23 -17.73
N GLU A 121 -15.28 -5.46 -17.39
CA GLU A 121 -16.38 -5.70 -16.43
C GLU A 121 -16.09 -5.08 -15.05
N ASN A 122 -14.82 -5.00 -14.65
CA ASN A 122 -14.40 -4.29 -13.44
C ASN A 122 -14.63 -2.77 -13.58
N CYS A 123 -14.30 -2.19 -14.73
CA CYS A 123 -14.58 -0.77 -15.04
C CYS A 123 -16.08 -0.47 -15.07
N LEU A 124 -16.90 -1.34 -15.65
CA LEU A 124 -18.35 -1.19 -15.66
C LEU A 124 -18.96 -1.24 -14.26
N ARG A 125 -18.42 -2.09 -13.36
CA ARG A 125 -18.84 -2.10 -11.96
C ARG A 125 -18.52 -0.77 -11.28
N TYR A 126 -17.31 -0.25 -11.48
CA TYR A 126 -16.92 1.07 -10.96
C TYR A 126 -17.81 2.19 -11.46
N ALA A 127 -18.15 2.19 -12.75
CA ALA A 127 -19.07 3.18 -13.29
C ALA A 127 -20.47 3.10 -12.67
N ARG A 128 -20.98 1.88 -12.41
CA ARG A 128 -22.27 1.71 -11.69
C ARG A 128 -22.21 2.23 -10.27
N GLU A 129 -21.08 2.10 -9.59
CA GLU A 129 -20.90 2.58 -8.23
C GLU A 129 -20.81 4.10 -8.17
N GLU A 130 -19.97 4.71 -9.02
CA GLU A 130 -19.74 6.15 -9.05
C GLU A 130 -20.89 6.94 -9.71
N GLY A 131 -21.67 6.30 -10.57
CA GLY A 131 -22.83 6.90 -11.24
C GLY A 131 -22.44 8.07 -12.15
N ASP A 132 -23.16 9.18 -12.04
CA ASP A 132 -22.96 10.37 -12.90
C ASP A 132 -21.65 11.12 -12.63
N LYS A 133 -20.83 10.67 -11.67
CA LYS A 133 -19.52 11.28 -11.35
C LYS A 133 -18.42 10.92 -12.34
N VAL A 134 -18.65 9.92 -13.19
CA VAL A 134 -17.65 9.43 -14.15
C VAL A 134 -18.06 9.68 -15.59
N ILE A 135 -17.07 10.00 -16.41
CA ILE A 135 -17.23 10.28 -17.84
C ILE A 135 -16.72 9.06 -18.63
N PRO A 136 -17.55 8.41 -19.46
CA PRO A 136 -17.10 7.31 -20.30
C PRO A 136 -16.00 7.74 -21.29
N LEU A 137 -14.98 6.91 -21.47
CA LEU A 137 -13.91 7.05 -22.46
C LEU A 137 -13.95 5.83 -23.38
N ASN A 138 -14.20 6.02 -24.67
CA ASN A 138 -14.42 4.92 -25.63
C ASN A 138 -13.56 5.06 -26.90
N SER A 139 -12.80 6.13 -27.03
CA SER A 139 -11.95 6.42 -28.18
C SER A 139 -10.59 6.96 -27.73
N LYS A 140 -9.58 6.88 -28.59
CA LYS A 140 -8.28 7.48 -28.32
C LYS A 140 -8.40 8.99 -28.07
N GLU A 141 -9.28 9.68 -28.78
CA GLU A 141 -9.53 11.11 -28.61
C GLU A 141 -10.07 11.42 -27.20
N ASP A 142 -10.95 10.58 -26.65
CA ASP A 142 -11.45 10.74 -25.28
C ASP A 142 -10.30 10.65 -24.26
N PHE A 143 -9.42 9.65 -24.41
CA PHE A 143 -8.27 9.47 -23.52
C PHE A 143 -7.26 10.62 -23.65
N GLN A 144 -6.90 11.01 -24.88
CA GLN A 144 -5.96 12.09 -25.13
C GLN A 144 -6.47 13.43 -24.57
N ALA A 145 -7.79 13.68 -24.62
CA ALA A 145 -8.41 14.89 -24.09
C ALA A 145 -8.42 14.99 -22.54
N THR A 146 -8.05 13.92 -21.83
CA THR A 146 -7.96 13.95 -20.35
C THR A 146 -6.70 14.66 -19.83
N MET A 147 -5.72 14.89 -20.70
CA MET A 147 -4.41 15.48 -20.36
C MET A 147 -4.08 16.64 -21.33
N PRO A 148 -3.12 17.51 -21.00
CA PRO A 148 -2.64 18.53 -21.93
C PRO A 148 -2.16 17.92 -23.26
N GLU A 149 -2.36 18.65 -24.37
CA GLU A 149 -1.90 18.25 -25.70
C GLU A 149 -0.40 17.92 -25.64
N GLY A 150 -0.01 16.76 -26.21
CA GLY A 150 1.38 16.27 -26.23
C GLY A 150 1.78 15.37 -25.05
N VAL A 151 0.96 15.24 -24.01
CA VAL A 151 1.20 14.29 -22.91
C VAL A 151 0.80 12.87 -23.34
N ALA A 152 -0.49 12.62 -23.46
CA ALA A 152 -1.02 11.36 -23.98
C ALA A 152 -1.10 11.46 -25.51
N THR A 153 -0.17 10.80 -26.22
CA THR A 153 -0.11 10.80 -27.70
C THR A 153 -0.34 9.42 -28.31
N GLY A 154 -0.50 8.40 -27.45
CA GLY A 154 -0.69 7.01 -27.84
C GLY A 154 -2.01 6.75 -28.57
N SER A 155 -2.11 5.58 -29.18
CA SER A 155 -3.27 5.16 -29.96
C SER A 155 -4.36 4.46 -29.12
N PHE A 156 -4.09 4.15 -27.84
CA PHE A 156 -5.03 3.53 -26.91
C PHE A 156 -5.78 2.32 -27.50
N PRO A 157 -5.08 1.31 -28.05
CA PRO A 157 -5.71 0.23 -28.79
C PRO A 157 -6.62 -0.63 -27.89
N GLY A 158 -7.93 -0.56 -28.13
CA GLY A 158 -8.93 -1.32 -27.39
C GLY A 158 -9.19 -0.82 -25.96
N TRP A 159 -8.59 0.31 -25.55
CA TRP A 159 -8.83 0.90 -24.25
C TRP A 159 -10.24 1.46 -24.17
N ARG A 160 -10.88 1.22 -23.02
CA ARG A 160 -12.22 1.73 -22.68
C ARG A 160 -12.32 1.82 -21.17
N GLY A 161 -13.01 2.85 -20.69
CA GLY A 161 -13.01 3.14 -19.27
C GLY A 161 -13.80 4.37 -18.90
N PHE A 162 -13.46 4.92 -17.74
CA PHE A 162 -14.21 5.99 -17.11
C PHE A 162 -13.26 6.98 -16.43
N TRP A 163 -13.51 8.27 -16.61
CA TRP A 163 -12.76 9.35 -15.98
C TRP A 163 -13.55 10.00 -14.86
N LYS A 164 -13.01 9.94 -13.65
CA LYS A 164 -13.45 10.67 -12.47
C LYS A 164 -12.61 11.93 -12.33
N LYS A 165 -13.19 13.09 -12.64
CA LYS A 165 -12.48 14.39 -12.64
C LYS A 165 -12.11 14.87 -11.24
N GLU A 166 -12.97 14.63 -10.26
CA GLU A 166 -12.83 15.11 -8.90
C GLU A 166 -13.06 13.98 -7.89
N GLY A 167 -12.57 14.17 -6.66
CA GLY A 167 -12.70 13.16 -5.62
C GLY A 167 -11.78 11.95 -5.84
N ALA A 168 -10.66 12.16 -6.52
CA ALA A 168 -9.58 11.20 -6.70
C ALA A 168 -8.30 11.92 -7.16
N GLY A 169 -7.17 11.22 -7.11
CA GLY A 169 -5.87 11.70 -7.54
C GLY A 169 -4.76 10.86 -6.92
N TRP A 170 -3.77 11.52 -6.33
CA TRP A 170 -2.62 10.83 -5.74
C TRP A 170 -2.10 11.53 -4.49
N VAL A 171 -1.24 10.83 -3.75
CA VAL A 171 -0.55 11.35 -2.56
C VAL A 171 0.96 11.22 -2.66
N PHE A 172 1.71 12.24 -2.25
CA PHE A 172 3.17 12.19 -2.14
C PHE A 172 3.57 11.30 -0.95
N ALA A 173 3.86 10.04 -1.25
CA ALA A 173 3.85 8.99 -0.25
C ALA A 173 5.02 9.07 0.75
N SER A 174 6.26 9.09 0.24
CA SER A 174 7.44 9.21 1.09
C SER A 174 7.46 10.56 1.83
N GLY A 175 6.99 11.64 1.21
CA GLY A 175 6.83 12.95 1.85
C GLY A 175 5.89 12.90 3.06
N ALA A 176 4.69 12.36 2.89
CA ALA A 176 3.73 12.21 3.98
C ALA A 176 4.28 11.33 5.11
N MET A 177 4.93 10.21 4.78
CA MET A 177 5.55 9.33 5.79
C MET A 177 6.64 10.04 6.58
N LYS A 178 7.52 10.79 5.91
CA LYS A 178 8.55 11.62 6.56
C LYS A 178 7.93 12.69 7.47
N ALA A 179 6.85 13.33 7.04
CA ALA A 179 6.14 14.33 7.83
C ALA A 179 5.51 13.72 9.11
N MET A 180 4.85 12.56 8.99
CA MET A 180 4.30 11.85 10.14
C MET A 180 5.38 11.42 11.13
N HIS A 181 6.50 10.88 10.65
CA HIS A 181 7.66 10.54 11.48
C HIS A 181 8.21 11.77 12.20
N ALA A 182 8.50 12.85 11.47
CA ALA A 182 9.07 14.06 12.05
C ALA A 182 8.15 14.67 13.11
N GLU A 183 6.84 14.67 12.89
CA GLU A 183 5.87 15.16 13.86
C GLU A 183 5.73 14.23 15.07
N ALA A 184 5.74 12.90 14.87
CA ALA A 184 5.77 11.94 15.97
C ALA A 184 7.00 12.12 16.88
N VAL A 185 8.19 12.32 16.28
CA VAL A 185 9.43 12.61 17.03
C VAL A 185 9.30 13.89 17.86
N LYS A 186 8.76 14.98 17.28
CA LYS A 186 8.54 16.24 18.03
C LYS A 186 7.59 16.04 19.21
N LEU A 187 6.63 15.14 19.09
CA LEU A 187 5.68 14.79 20.15
C LEU A 187 6.25 13.79 21.18
N GLY A 188 7.51 13.37 21.03
CA GLY A 188 8.23 12.56 22.01
C GLY A 188 8.32 11.07 21.69
N VAL A 189 7.93 10.63 20.49
CA VAL A 189 8.10 9.23 20.07
C VAL A 189 9.58 8.93 19.82
N GLU A 190 10.06 7.82 20.38
CA GLU A 190 11.41 7.30 20.14
C GLU A 190 11.41 6.37 18.93
N PHE A 191 12.27 6.63 17.93
CA PHE A 191 12.51 5.73 16.81
C PHE A 191 13.92 5.14 16.92
N VAL A 192 14.03 3.81 16.84
CA VAL A 192 15.29 3.08 16.74
C VAL A 192 15.28 2.36 15.39
N SER A 193 16.14 2.80 14.49
CA SER A 193 16.14 2.37 13.09
C SER A 193 17.54 1.95 12.65
N GLY A 194 17.62 0.88 11.87
CA GLY A 194 18.87 0.34 11.35
C GLY A 194 19.11 -1.13 11.74
N ASP A 195 20.08 -1.75 11.07
CA ASP A 195 20.56 -3.10 11.34
C ASP A 195 21.96 -2.96 11.96
N PRO A 196 22.19 -3.37 13.22
CA PRO A 196 21.34 -4.29 14.00
C PRO A 196 20.38 -3.67 15.04
N GLU A 197 20.46 -2.38 15.35
CA GLU A 197 19.83 -1.79 16.55
C GLU A 197 18.31 -1.77 16.50
N GLY A 198 17.70 -1.48 15.34
CA GLY A 198 16.24 -1.43 15.15
C GLY A 198 15.66 -2.70 14.54
N LYS A 199 16.50 -3.60 14.02
CA LYS A 199 16.07 -4.86 13.40
C LYS A 199 15.59 -5.84 14.45
N VAL A 200 14.28 -6.05 14.55
CA VAL A 200 13.71 -7.07 15.43
C VAL A 200 14.09 -8.47 14.92
N HIS A 201 14.63 -9.28 15.82
CA HIS A 201 14.90 -10.70 15.59
C HIS A 201 13.72 -11.58 16.00
N ASN A 202 13.14 -11.35 17.18
CA ASN A 202 11.98 -12.10 17.66
C ASN A 202 11.15 -11.32 18.69
N LEU A 203 9.87 -11.67 18.81
CA LEU A 203 9.02 -11.24 19.92
C LEU A 203 9.37 -12.00 21.20
N ILE A 204 9.28 -11.34 22.35
CA ILE A 204 9.53 -11.95 23.66
C ILE A 204 8.19 -12.35 24.27
N LYS A 205 7.90 -13.65 24.36
CA LYS A 205 6.66 -14.15 24.98
C LYS A 205 6.76 -14.20 26.50
N SER A 206 5.64 -14.06 27.20
CA SER A 206 5.54 -14.33 28.64
C SER A 206 5.79 -15.83 28.93
N PRO A 207 6.20 -16.20 30.16
CA PRO A 207 6.35 -17.61 30.54
C PRO A 207 5.06 -18.44 30.36
N SER A 208 3.90 -17.81 30.57
CA SER A 208 2.57 -18.41 30.33
C SER A 208 2.19 -18.48 28.84
N GLY A 209 2.90 -17.75 27.96
CA GLY A 209 2.63 -17.71 26.53
C GLY A 209 1.44 -16.86 26.10
N ASP A 210 0.78 -16.16 27.02
CA ASP A 210 -0.47 -15.40 26.81
C ASP A 210 -0.27 -13.87 26.62
N ALA A 211 0.99 -13.42 26.54
CA ALA A 211 1.35 -12.02 26.35
C ALA A 211 2.71 -11.86 25.65
N ILE A 212 2.92 -10.70 25.05
CA ILE A 212 4.20 -10.26 24.47
C ILE A 212 4.84 -9.23 25.42
N LEU A 213 6.00 -9.54 25.97
CA LEU A 213 6.72 -8.66 26.89
C LEU A 213 7.58 -7.60 26.18
N GLY A 214 7.63 -7.62 24.85
CA GLY A 214 8.47 -6.75 24.03
C GLY A 214 9.11 -7.49 22.85
N ALA A 215 10.23 -6.98 22.35
CA ALA A 215 11.00 -7.56 21.24
C ALA A 215 12.50 -7.61 21.54
N ARG A 216 13.19 -8.58 20.95
CA ARG A 216 14.66 -8.64 20.92
C ARG A 216 15.15 -8.21 19.54
N THR A 217 16.13 -7.32 19.49
CA THR A 217 16.75 -6.86 18.24
C THR A 217 17.91 -7.76 17.82
N ALA A 218 18.42 -7.59 16.61
CA ALA A 218 19.53 -8.38 16.05
C ALA A 218 20.84 -8.19 16.83
N GLU A 219 21.00 -7.05 17.52
CA GLU A 219 22.11 -6.83 18.46
C GLU A 219 21.96 -7.60 19.80
N GLY A 220 20.84 -8.29 19.99
CA GLY A 220 20.53 -9.05 21.20
C GLY A 220 19.87 -8.23 22.31
N ARG A 221 19.72 -6.90 22.14
CA ARG A 221 19.05 -6.02 23.11
C ARG A 221 17.56 -6.33 23.21
N GLU A 222 17.03 -6.31 24.43
CA GLU A 222 15.60 -6.42 24.69
C GLU A 222 14.96 -5.04 24.84
N HIS A 223 13.86 -4.82 24.14
CA HIS A 223 12.99 -3.66 24.28
C HIS A 223 11.68 -4.12 24.89
N ARG A 224 11.50 -3.87 26.19
CA ARG A 224 10.30 -4.29 26.95
C ARG A 224 9.19 -3.25 26.82
N ALA A 225 7.93 -3.72 26.76
CA ALA A 225 6.76 -2.85 26.74
C ALA A 225 5.51 -3.53 27.30
N SER A 226 4.57 -2.74 27.82
CA SER A 226 3.26 -3.19 28.31
C SER A 226 2.36 -3.62 27.15
N HIS A 227 2.48 -2.94 26.00
CA HIS A 227 1.76 -3.25 24.77
C HIS A 227 2.71 -3.32 23.58
N THR A 228 2.44 -4.25 22.66
CA THR A 228 3.18 -4.36 21.39
C THR A 228 2.21 -4.23 20.23
N ILE A 229 2.60 -3.46 19.21
CA ILE A 229 1.87 -3.28 17.96
C ILE A 229 2.74 -3.81 16.83
N LEU A 230 2.28 -4.85 16.13
CA LEU A 230 2.98 -5.40 14.98
C LEU A 230 2.47 -4.75 13.70
N ALA A 231 3.32 -3.92 13.07
CA ALA A 231 3.02 -3.14 11.87
C ALA A 231 4.17 -3.23 10.82
N ALA A 232 4.83 -4.39 10.74
CA ALA A 232 6.01 -4.63 9.92
C ALA A 232 5.70 -4.99 8.45
N GLY A 233 4.52 -4.59 7.95
CA GLY A 233 4.09 -4.83 6.57
C GLY A 233 4.19 -6.30 6.17
N ALA A 234 4.77 -6.57 4.99
CA ALA A 234 4.95 -7.91 4.45
C ALA A 234 5.83 -8.83 5.33
N ASN A 235 6.78 -8.27 6.06
CA ASN A 235 7.67 -9.02 6.96
C ASN A 235 7.00 -9.38 8.30
N SER A 236 5.78 -8.93 8.55
CA SER A 236 5.07 -9.28 9.79
C SER A 236 4.92 -10.79 9.97
N ASP A 237 4.79 -11.53 8.85
CA ASP A 237 4.64 -13.00 8.82
C ASP A 237 5.86 -13.75 9.37
N GLU A 238 7.00 -13.07 9.56
CA GLU A 238 8.21 -13.65 10.18
C GLU A 238 8.10 -13.72 11.71
N PHE A 239 7.31 -12.85 12.33
CA PHE A 239 7.29 -12.68 13.80
C PHE A 239 6.19 -13.44 14.51
N LEU A 240 5.16 -13.86 13.78
CA LEU A 240 3.96 -14.48 14.32
C LEU A 240 3.40 -15.48 13.32
N ASP A 241 2.84 -16.59 13.82
CA ASP A 241 2.06 -17.49 12.98
C ASP A 241 0.67 -16.89 12.71
N PHE A 242 0.52 -16.24 11.55
CA PHE A 242 -0.72 -15.64 11.10
C PHE A 242 -1.77 -16.66 10.62
N LYS A 243 -1.52 -17.98 10.74
CA LYS A 243 -2.46 -19.01 10.29
C LYS A 243 -2.86 -18.82 8.81
N LYS A 244 -1.86 -18.54 7.97
CA LYS A 244 -2.00 -18.28 6.52
C LYS A 244 -2.82 -17.04 6.16
N GLN A 245 -3.20 -16.19 7.12
CA GLN A 245 -3.99 -14.98 6.84
C GLN A 245 -3.24 -13.96 5.99
N LEU A 246 -1.90 -13.96 5.96
CA LEU A 246 -1.11 -13.05 5.14
C LEU A 246 -0.41 -13.78 3.99
N ARG A 247 -0.47 -13.21 2.79
CA ARG A 247 0.39 -13.57 1.64
C ARG A 247 1.27 -12.38 1.30
N PRO A 248 2.53 -12.37 1.73
CA PRO A 248 3.51 -11.43 1.20
C PRO A 248 3.55 -11.54 -0.32
N THR A 249 3.27 -10.44 -1.00
CA THR A 249 3.17 -10.36 -2.47
C THR A 249 3.83 -9.06 -2.92
N ALA A 250 4.52 -9.06 -4.04
CA ALA A 250 5.23 -7.91 -4.59
C ALA A 250 4.62 -7.41 -5.90
N TRP A 251 4.77 -6.10 -6.12
CA TRP A 251 4.55 -5.39 -7.38
C TRP A 251 5.83 -4.74 -7.86
N THR A 252 5.84 -4.35 -9.12
CA THR A 252 6.98 -3.75 -9.81
C THR A 252 6.71 -2.29 -10.12
N LEU A 253 7.75 -1.47 -9.99
CA LEU A 253 7.70 -0.06 -10.37
C LEU A 253 9.02 0.38 -10.98
N ALA A 254 8.94 1.34 -11.89
CA ALA A 254 10.09 2.03 -12.45
C ALA A 254 9.84 3.54 -12.53
N HIS A 255 10.94 4.29 -12.56
CA HIS A 255 10.94 5.74 -12.70
C HIS A 255 11.50 6.12 -14.06
N LEU A 256 10.81 7.04 -14.72
CA LEU A 256 11.16 7.57 -16.02
C LEU A 256 11.43 9.08 -15.87
N PRO A 257 12.67 9.55 -16.12
CA PRO A 257 13.00 10.95 -15.92
C PRO A 257 12.38 11.82 -17.00
N LEU A 258 11.94 13.02 -16.62
CA LEU A 258 11.61 14.10 -17.55
C LEU A 258 12.76 15.10 -17.65
N THR A 259 12.90 15.71 -18.83
CA THR A 259 13.78 16.85 -19.05
C THR A 259 13.21 18.11 -18.38
N ALA A 260 14.08 19.10 -18.14
CA ALA A 260 13.67 20.37 -17.57
C ALA A 260 12.64 21.12 -18.45
N ASP A 261 12.70 20.90 -19.77
CA ASP A 261 11.85 21.58 -20.75
C ASP A 261 10.45 20.98 -20.84
N GLU A 262 10.29 19.67 -20.61
CA GLU A 262 9.00 18.99 -20.75
C GLU A 262 8.26 18.83 -19.41
N LYS A 263 8.95 18.87 -18.25
CA LYS A 263 8.36 18.54 -16.93
C LYS A 263 7.07 19.31 -16.60
N ASP A 264 6.97 20.57 -17.03
CA ASP A 264 5.84 21.44 -16.69
C ASP A 264 4.57 21.04 -17.46
N GLN A 265 4.72 20.39 -18.62
CA GLN A 265 3.61 19.85 -19.41
C GLN A 265 2.95 18.65 -18.72
N TYR A 266 3.70 17.96 -17.86
CA TYR A 266 3.25 16.75 -17.15
C TYR A 266 2.71 17.06 -15.76
N LYS A 267 2.30 18.30 -15.46
CA LYS A 267 1.74 18.69 -14.15
C LYS A 267 0.20 18.64 -14.12
N ASN A 268 -0.33 18.39 -12.93
CA ASN A 268 -1.74 18.26 -12.60
C ASN A 268 -2.47 17.22 -13.46
N LEU A 269 -1.81 16.11 -13.78
CA LEU A 269 -2.40 15.04 -14.59
C LEU A 269 -3.31 14.15 -13.73
N PRO A 270 -4.47 13.72 -14.26
CA PRO A 270 -5.19 12.62 -13.63
C PRO A 270 -4.31 11.38 -13.61
N VAL A 271 -4.46 10.57 -12.58
CA VAL A 271 -3.86 9.23 -12.57
C VAL A 271 -4.50 8.42 -13.69
N LEU A 272 -3.70 7.81 -14.57
CA LEU A 272 -4.20 6.86 -15.56
C LEU A 272 -3.92 5.44 -15.09
N TYR A 273 -4.97 4.65 -14.86
CA TYR A 273 -4.86 3.25 -14.46
C TYR A 273 -5.64 2.33 -15.39
N GLY A 274 -4.89 1.50 -16.13
CA GLY A 274 -5.38 0.36 -16.87
C GLY A 274 -5.34 -0.89 -15.99
N VAL A 275 -6.51 -1.42 -15.62
CA VAL A 275 -6.71 -2.58 -14.73
C VAL A 275 -5.92 -3.81 -15.17
N ASP A 276 -5.70 -3.98 -16.48
CA ASP A 276 -4.96 -5.09 -17.08
C ASP A 276 -3.73 -4.63 -17.86
N ARG A 277 -3.20 -3.44 -17.54
CA ARG A 277 -2.01 -2.85 -18.18
C ARG A 277 -1.02 -2.28 -17.17
N GLY A 278 -1.48 -1.41 -16.28
CA GLY A 278 -0.62 -0.64 -15.39
C GLY A 278 -1.10 0.79 -15.19
N PHE A 279 -0.31 1.59 -14.50
CA PHE A 279 -0.60 3.00 -14.29
C PHE A 279 0.66 3.86 -14.33
N PHE A 280 0.44 5.14 -14.55
CA PHE A 280 1.43 6.18 -14.26
C PHE A 280 0.78 7.31 -13.46
N ILE A 281 1.62 8.01 -12.70
CA ILE A 281 1.26 9.21 -11.96
C ILE A 281 2.22 10.30 -12.40
N GLU A 282 1.75 11.55 -12.38
CA GLU A 282 2.53 12.74 -12.69
C GLU A 282 3.88 12.79 -11.96
N PRO A 283 4.86 13.53 -12.49
CA PRO A 283 6.23 13.49 -12.01
C PRO A 283 6.36 14.11 -10.62
N ASP A 284 7.30 13.60 -9.84
CA ASP A 284 7.58 14.16 -8.52
C ASP A 284 8.20 15.57 -8.61
N ALA A 285 8.03 16.38 -7.56
CA ALA A 285 8.49 17.76 -7.54
C ALA A 285 10.01 17.92 -7.35
N GLU A 286 10.72 16.89 -6.88
CA GLU A 286 12.14 16.92 -6.53
C GLU A 286 13.03 16.51 -7.71
N LYS A 287 12.73 15.39 -8.37
CA LYS A 287 13.53 14.77 -9.43
C LYS A 287 12.87 14.81 -10.81
N TYR A 288 11.60 15.19 -10.88
CA TYR A 288 10.82 15.21 -12.13
C TYR A 288 10.73 13.83 -12.78
N GLU A 289 10.58 12.77 -11.98
CA GLU A 289 10.44 11.40 -12.47
C GLU A 289 8.96 10.98 -12.49
N ILE A 290 8.48 10.54 -13.65
CA ILE A 290 7.20 9.82 -13.77
C ILE A 290 7.39 8.42 -13.21
N LYS A 291 6.53 8.02 -12.27
CA LYS A 291 6.50 6.64 -11.80
C LYS A 291 5.51 5.82 -12.63
N ILE A 292 5.94 4.64 -13.02
CA ILE A 292 5.15 3.68 -13.80
C ILE A 292 5.12 2.36 -13.04
N CYS A 293 3.94 1.73 -13.04
CA CYS A 293 3.74 0.36 -12.57
C CYS A 293 3.07 -0.44 -13.68
N ASP A 294 3.53 -1.64 -13.94
CA ASP A 294 2.79 -2.65 -14.69
C ASP A 294 1.81 -3.38 -13.76
N GLU A 295 0.55 -3.48 -14.16
CA GLU A 295 -0.46 -4.17 -13.36
C GLU A 295 -0.43 -5.66 -13.68
N HIS A 296 -0.48 -6.48 -12.62
CA HIS A 296 -0.44 -7.94 -12.68
C HIS A 296 -0.94 -8.53 -11.35
N SER A 297 -1.20 -9.83 -11.27
CA SER A 297 -1.70 -10.47 -10.03
C SER A 297 -0.67 -10.63 -8.90
N GLY A 298 0.59 -10.24 -9.13
CA GLY A 298 1.61 -10.10 -8.09
C GLY A 298 2.67 -11.20 -8.17
N TYR A 299 3.87 -10.92 -7.68
CA TYR A 299 4.91 -11.92 -7.49
C TYR A 299 4.95 -12.38 -6.02
N CYS A 300 5.01 -13.68 -5.80
CA CYS A 300 5.41 -14.25 -4.53
C CYS A 300 6.87 -14.73 -4.61
N ASN A 301 7.48 -15.03 -3.47
CA ASN A 301 8.77 -15.71 -3.42
C ASN A 301 8.57 -16.97 -2.58
N PHE A 302 8.06 -18.02 -3.21
CA PHE A 302 7.58 -19.17 -2.47
C PHE A 302 8.74 -20.02 -1.96
N VAL A 303 8.68 -20.34 -0.67
CA VAL A 303 9.51 -21.35 -0.04
C VAL A 303 8.62 -22.36 0.66
N LYS A 304 9.13 -23.57 0.86
CA LYS A 304 8.48 -24.56 1.72
C LYS A 304 9.13 -24.53 3.09
N ASP A 305 8.32 -24.45 4.14
CA ASP A 305 8.81 -24.60 5.51
C ASP A 305 9.13 -26.07 5.84
N LEU A 306 9.62 -26.33 7.06
CA LEU A 306 10.00 -27.67 7.51
C LEU A 306 8.84 -28.69 7.50
N ASN A 307 7.59 -28.21 7.51
CA ASN A 307 6.40 -29.05 7.42
C ASN A 307 5.90 -29.20 5.97
N GLY A 308 6.63 -28.64 5.00
CA GLY A 308 6.27 -28.63 3.59
C GLY A 308 5.19 -27.59 3.24
N GLU A 309 4.81 -26.70 4.17
CA GLU A 309 3.82 -25.67 3.89
C GLU A 309 4.45 -24.54 3.07
N LEU A 310 3.72 -24.10 2.05
CA LEU A 310 4.14 -23.01 1.19
C LEU A 310 3.98 -21.66 1.92
N ARG A 311 5.02 -20.81 1.84
CA ARG A 311 5.01 -19.44 2.35
C ARG A 311 5.76 -18.53 1.38
N SER A 312 5.35 -17.27 1.28
CA SER A 312 6.06 -16.28 0.47
C SER A 312 6.96 -15.43 1.37
N ILE A 313 8.26 -15.35 1.09
CA ILE A 313 9.23 -14.60 1.92
C ILE A 313 9.72 -13.34 1.18
N PRO A 314 9.48 -12.13 1.72
CA PRO A 314 9.98 -10.90 1.11
C PRO A 314 11.51 -10.85 0.97
N PHE A 315 11.98 -10.20 -0.09
CA PHE A 315 13.38 -9.78 -0.23
C PHE A 315 13.46 -8.39 -0.88
N ALA A 316 14.54 -7.66 -0.64
CA ALA A 316 14.75 -6.35 -1.23
C ALA A 316 15.51 -6.47 -2.56
N ARG A 317 15.05 -5.77 -3.60
CA ARG A 317 15.79 -5.63 -4.86
C ARG A 317 15.44 -4.32 -5.57
N GLN A 318 16.45 -3.51 -5.88
CA GLN A 318 16.33 -2.29 -6.70
C GLN A 318 16.53 -2.61 -8.19
N GLN A 319 15.82 -3.63 -8.65
CA GLN A 319 15.66 -4.01 -10.04
C GLN A 319 14.27 -4.65 -10.16
N ILE A 320 13.77 -4.81 -11.39
CA ILE A 320 12.53 -5.52 -11.68
C ILE A 320 12.81 -6.65 -12.68
N PRO A 321 11.95 -7.68 -12.77
CA PRO A 321 12.01 -8.66 -13.85
C PRO A 321 11.97 -7.99 -15.24
N LYS A 322 12.69 -8.53 -16.22
CA LYS A 322 12.69 -7.98 -17.60
C LYS A 322 11.30 -7.99 -18.26
N GLU A 323 10.48 -8.98 -17.93
CA GLU A 323 9.07 -9.05 -18.34
C GLU A 323 8.23 -7.91 -17.76
N ALA A 324 8.52 -7.45 -16.53
CA ALA A 324 7.85 -6.30 -15.94
C ALA A 324 8.23 -5.00 -16.65
N GLU A 325 9.52 -4.82 -16.97
CA GLU A 325 9.97 -3.72 -17.84
C GLU A 325 9.25 -3.75 -19.18
N ALA A 326 9.11 -4.92 -19.82
CA ALA A 326 8.42 -5.05 -21.11
C ALA A 326 6.94 -4.63 -21.02
N ARG A 327 6.23 -5.01 -19.95
CA ARG A 327 4.84 -4.57 -19.71
C ARG A 327 4.73 -3.06 -19.48
N MET A 328 5.65 -2.46 -18.74
CA MET A 328 5.69 -0.99 -18.58
C MET A 328 5.94 -0.28 -19.90
N ARG A 329 6.82 -0.83 -20.76
CA ARG A 329 7.06 -0.30 -22.10
C ARG A 329 5.83 -0.42 -22.99
N GLN A 330 5.10 -1.52 -22.91
CA GLN A 330 3.81 -1.66 -23.60
C GLN A 330 2.82 -0.58 -23.16
N LEU A 331 2.66 -0.35 -21.85
CA LEU A 331 1.81 0.73 -21.34
C LEU A 331 2.23 2.09 -21.90
N LEU A 332 3.53 2.39 -21.93
CA LEU A 332 4.04 3.63 -22.53
C LEU A 332 3.78 3.68 -24.04
N GLN A 333 4.00 2.61 -24.80
CA GLN A 333 3.72 2.58 -26.24
C GLN A 333 2.24 2.89 -26.53
N GLU A 334 1.34 2.37 -25.71
CA GLU A 334 -0.11 2.55 -25.87
C GLU A 334 -0.60 3.94 -25.46
N THR A 335 0.11 4.63 -24.54
CA THR A 335 -0.36 5.87 -23.90
C THR A 335 0.52 7.11 -24.19
N MET A 336 1.84 6.98 -24.07
CA MET A 336 2.86 8.03 -24.24
C MET A 336 4.05 7.50 -25.05
N PRO A 337 3.86 7.12 -26.34
CA PRO A 337 4.87 6.45 -27.15
C PRO A 337 6.17 7.25 -27.31
N GLN A 338 6.12 8.58 -27.21
CA GLN A 338 7.30 9.45 -27.22
C GLN A 338 8.25 9.21 -26.03
N LEU A 339 7.77 8.54 -24.98
CA LEU A 339 8.55 8.18 -23.78
C LEU A 339 8.91 6.69 -23.74
N ALA A 340 8.36 5.85 -24.62
CA ALA A 340 8.40 4.38 -24.46
C ALA A 340 9.80 3.76 -24.52
N ASP A 341 10.73 4.37 -25.27
CA ASP A 341 12.12 3.93 -25.38
C ASP A 341 13.06 4.63 -24.39
N ARG A 342 12.54 5.56 -23.58
CA ARG A 342 13.36 6.27 -22.58
C ARG A 342 13.86 5.27 -21.53
N LYS A 343 15.10 5.48 -21.08
CA LYS A 343 15.70 4.63 -20.04
C LYS A 343 15.08 4.95 -18.69
N PHE A 344 14.76 3.91 -17.92
CA PHE A 344 14.42 4.07 -16.51
C PHE A 344 15.67 4.45 -15.70
N THR A 345 15.51 5.38 -14.76
CA THR A 345 16.58 5.82 -13.84
C THR A 345 16.56 5.05 -12.54
N PHE A 346 15.44 4.41 -12.22
CA PHE A 346 15.26 3.59 -11.03
C PHE A 346 14.19 2.53 -11.29
N ALA A 347 14.33 1.36 -10.67
CA ALA A 347 13.26 0.39 -10.58
C ALA A 347 13.41 -0.43 -9.29
N ARG A 348 12.30 -0.94 -8.76
CA ARG A 348 12.33 -1.88 -7.64
C ARG A 348 11.10 -2.75 -7.58
N ILE A 349 11.24 -3.87 -6.89
CA ILE A 349 10.09 -4.60 -6.36
C ILE A 349 9.57 -3.92 -5.09
N CYS A 350 8.27 -4.07 -4.83
CA CYS A 350 7.57 -3.44 -3.72
C CYS A 350 6.62 -4.43 -3.06
N TRP A 351 6.90 -4.79 -1.81
CA TRP A 351 6.14 -5.79 -1.07
C TRP A 351 4.98 -5.20 -0.29
N ASP A 352 3.87 -5.93 -0.25
CA ASP A 352 2.76 -5.78 0.70
C ASP A 352 2.29 -7.18 1.15
N ALA A 353 1.34 -7.28 2.06
CA ALA A 353 0.72 -8.55 2.47
C ALA A 353 -0.78 -8.53 2.23
N TYR A 354 -1.29 -9.62 1.66
CA TYR A 354 -2.69 -9.76 1.27
C TYR A 354 -3.42 -10.69 2.23
N THR A 355 -4.54 -10.23 2.78
CA THR A 355 -5.55 -11.08 3.41
C THR A 355 -6.42 -11.76 2.37
N MET A 356 -7.15 -12.81 2.75
CA MET A 356 -8.02 -13.56 1.83
C MET A 356 -9.06 -12.67 1.14
N ASP A 357 -9.68 -11.79 1.93
CA ASP A 357 -10.72 -10.85 1.51
C ASP A 357 -10.19 -9.46 1.14
N ARG A 358 -8.86 -9.27 1.17
CA ARG A 358 -8.16 -7.99 0.95
C ARG A 358 -8.57 -6.86 1.91
N ARG A 359 -9.25 -7.17 3.01
CA ARG A 359 -9.50 -6.20 4.10
C ARG A 359 -8.35 -6.23 5.08
N PHE A 360 -8.17 -5.15 5.83
CA PHE A 360 -7.09 -5.08 6.81
C PHE A 360 -7.24 -6.15 7.91
N LEU A 361 -6.13 -6.50 8.54
CA LEU A 361 -6.11 -7.22 9.80
C LEU A 361 -5.60 -6.25 10.87
N ILE A 362 -6.56 -5.61 11.54
CA ILE A 362 -6.33 -4.59 12.57
C ILE A 362 -7.19 -4.94 13.78
N ASP A 363 -6.61 -5.68 14.72
CA ASP A 363 -7.29 -6.12 15.93
C ASP A 363 -6.30 -6.60 16.99
N ARG A 364 -6.79 -6.87 18.20
CA ARG A 364 -6.04 -7.58 19.24
C ARG A 364 -5.89 -9.05 18.85
N HIS A 365 -4.74 -9.64 19.13
CA HIS A 365 -4.56 -11.09 18.97
C HIS A 365 -5.41 -11.83 20.02
N PRO A 366 -6.13 -12.91 19.66
CA PRO A 366 -7.06 -13.57 20.59
C PRO A 366 -6.38 -14.18 21.82
N ASP A 367 -5.18 -14.74 21.64
CA ASP A 367 -4.43 -15.43 22.71
C ASP A 367 -3.33 -14.58 23.35
N LEU A 368 -3.01 -13.41 22.78
CA LEU A 368 -1.89 -12.56 23.22
C LEU A 368 -2.47 -11.21 23.63
N LYS A 369 -2.82 -11.09 24.92
CA LYS A 369 -3.73 -10.06 25.46
C LYS A 369 -3.30 -8.61 25.19
N ASN A 370 -2.00 -8.40 24.98
CA ASN A 370 -1.38 -7.10 24.81
C ASN A 370 -0.71 -6.89 23.44
N LEU A 371 -0.98 -7.78 22.47
CA LEU A 371 -0.54 -7.65 21.10
C LEU A 371 -1.68 -7.11 20.23
N ILE A 372 -1.41 -6.00 19.54
CA ILE A 372 -2.26 -5.49 18.46
C ILE A 372 -1.57 -5.79 17.14
N LEU A 373 -2.35 -6.29 16.19
CA LEU A 373 -1.93 -6.50 14.81
C LEU A 373 -2.40 -5.28 14.01
N ALA A 374 -1.54 -4.75 13.16
CA ALA A 374 -1.90 -3.76 12.16
C ALA A 374 -1.18 -4.13 10.86
N VAL A 375 -1.76 -5.08 10.13
CA VAL A 375 -1.16 -5.71 8.94
C VAL A 375 -2.20 -5.95 7.83
N GLY A 376 -1.76 -6.54 6.72
CA GLY A 376 -2.67 -6.90 5.62
C GLY A 376 -3.12 -5.71 4.78
N GLY A 377 -2.18 -4.84 4.42
CA GLY A 377 -2.45 -3.64 3.62
C GLY A 377 -3.14 -3.93 2.29
N SER A 378 -2.94 -5.13 1.73
CA SER A 378 -3.68 -5.70 0.60
C SER A 378 -3.73 -4.81 -0.65
N GLY A 379 -2.72 -3.96 -0.85
CA GLY A 379 -2.60 -3.01 -1.95
C GLY A 379 -3.23 -1.63 -1.69
N HIS A 380 -3.84 -1.41 -0.53
CA HIS A 380 -4.63 -0.20 -0.20
C HIS A 380 -4.12 0.56 1.01
N GLY A 381 -3.09 0.03 1.68
CA GLY A 381 -2.63 0.55 2.97
C GLY A 381 -2.12 1.98 2.94
N PHE A 382 -1.62 2.49 1.80
CA PHE A 382 -1.08 3.85 1.76
C PHE A 382 -2.16 4.92 1.70
N MET A 383 -3.12 4.82 0.77
CA MET A 383 -4.20 5.82 0.67
C MET A 383 -5.02 5.88 1.96
N THR A 384 -5.16 4.76 2.65
CA THR A 384 -5.95 4.65 3.89
C THR A 384 -5.14 4.99 5.14
N ASN A 385 -3.85 5.31 4.99
CA ASN A 385 -2.93 5.47 6.11
C ASN A 385 -3.39 6.45 7.20
N PRO A 386 -4.03 7.60 6.90
CA PRO A 386 -4.52 8.49 7.96
C PRO A 386 -5.60 7.85 8.84
N ALA A 387 -6.41 6.93 8.30
CA ALA A 387 -7.39 6.18 9.08
C ALA A 387 -6.73 5.16 10.01
N ILE A 388 -5.65 4.50 9.56
CA ILE A 388 -5.07 3.37 10.29
C ILE A 388 -4.60 3.74 11.69
N GLY A 389 -3.90 4.88 11.83
CA GLY A 389 -3.45 5.34 13.14
C GLY A 389 -4.61 5.69 14.08
N LEU A 390 -5.74 6.17 13.54
CA LEU A 390 -6.95 6.39 14.32
C LEU A 390 -7.54 5.07 14.81
N LEU A 391 -7.69 4.09 13.93
CA LEU A 391 -8.28 2.78 14.25
C LEU A 391 -7.48 2.03 15.33
N VAL A 392 -6.15 2.05 15.24
CA VAL A 392 -5.28 1.42 16.25
C VAL A 392 -5.37 2.14 17.58
N GLY A 393 -5.42 3.48 17.57
CA GLY A 393 -5.68 4.26 18.77
C GLY A 393 -7.04 3.94 19.41
N ASP A 394 -8.07 3.75 18.60
CA ASP A 394 -9.41 3.41 19.06
C ASP A 394 -9.46 2.00 19.67
N ILE A 395 -8.71 1.03 19.12
CA ILE A 395 -8.57 -0.30 19.71
C ILE A 395 -7.88 -0.24 21.08
N LEU A 396 -6.82 0.56 21.22
CA LEU A 396 -6.13 0.72 22.51
C LEU A 396 -7.00 1.36 23.58
N GLU A 397 -7.87 2.28 23.18
CA GLU A 397 -8.80 2.99 24.07
C GLU A 397 -10.16 2.31 24.24
N ASP A 398 -10.38 1.14 23.61
CA ASP A 398 -11.65 0.43 23.56
C ASP A 398 -12.83 1.28 23.03
N LYS A 399 -12.56 2.08 21.99
CA LYS A 399 -13.50 2.99 21.30
C LYS A 399 -13.78 2.64 19.84
N ILE A 400 -13.22 1.53 19.35
CA ILE A 400 -13.37 1.13 17.95
C ILE A 400 -14.84 0.85 17.61
N GLU A 401 -15.28 1.30 16.44
CA GLU A 401 -16.62 1.01 15.94
C GLU A 401 -16.80 -0.52 15.81
N PRO A 402 -17.82 -1.14 16.44
CA PRO A 402 -17.97 -2.59 16.43
C PRO A 402 -18.06 -3.21 15.03
N ARG A 403 -18.66 -2.46 14.08
CA ARG A 403 -18.77 -2.89 12.67
C ARG A 403 -17.40 -2.96 12.02
N LEU A 404 -16.56 -1.93 12.18
CA LEU A 404 -15.19 -1.92 11.64
C LEU A 404 -14.34 -3.01 12.31
N GLN A 405 -14.40 -3.14 13.64
CA GLN A 405 -13.65 -4.16 14.36
C GLN A 405 -14.00 -5.57 13.86
N LYS A 406 -15.29 -5.86 13.69
CA LYS A 406 -15.75 -7.16 13.16
C LYS A 406 -15.19 -7.46 11.77
N MET A 407 -15.02 -6.44 10.92
CA MET A 407 -14.50 -6.59 9.56
C MET A 407 -12.97 -6.70 9.48
N MET A 408 -12.25 -6.19 10.48
CA MET A 408 -10.78 -6.22 10.54
C MET A 408 -10.21 -7.26 11.50
N ARG A 409 -11.07 -8.04 12.16
CA ARG A 409 -10.70 -9.00 13.20
C ARG A 409 -9.70 -10.05 12.74
N TRP A 410 -9.05 -10.67 13.71
CA TRP A 410 -8.39 -11.97 13.54
C TRP A 410 -9.40 -13.02 13.03
N ARG A 411 -9.09 -13.66 11.88
CA ARG A 411 -10.01 -14.51 11.11
C ARG A 411 -9.33 -15.70 10.41
N PRO A 412 -8.64 -16.58 11.15
CA PRO A 412 -7.90 -17.71 10.58
C PRO A 412 -8.80 -18.70 9.85
N GLU A 413 -10.10 -18.76 10.19
CA GLU A 413 -11.08 -19.63 9.54
C GLU A 413 -11.26 -19.34 8.04
N GLN A 414 -10.94 -18.11 7.59
CA GLN A 414 -10.99 -17.76 6.17
C GLN A 414 -9.78 -18.26 5.38
N ALA A 415 -8.69 -18.61 6.06
CA ALA A 415 -7.40 -18.97 5.45
C ALA A 415 -7.08 -20.47 5.55
N VAL A 416 -8.03 -21.27 6.06
CA VAL A 416 -7.96 -22.73 5.98
C VAL A 416 -7.91 -23.13 4.51
N ASP A 417 -6.90 -23.91 4.13
CA ASP A 417 -6.66 -24.33 2.74
C ASP A 417 -6.52 -23.17 1.74
N ARG A 418 -5.95 -22.04 2.20
CA ARG A 418 -5.65 -20.89 1.36
C ARG A 418 -5.00 -21.29 0.03
N ASP A 419 -5.64 -20.90 -1.07
CA ASP A 419 -5.01 -20.89 -2.39
C ASP A 419 -4.05 -19.71 -2.51
N TRP A 420 -2.75 -20.01 -2.47
CA TRP A 420 -1.68 -19.02 -2.60
C TRP A 420 -1.59 -18.41 -4.00
N TRP A 421 -2.17 -19.06 -5.02
CA TRP A 421 -2.10 -18.65 -6.43
C TRP A 421 -3.34 -17.86 -6.88
N ALA A 422 -4.33 -17.69 -6.01
CA ALA A 422 -5.50 -16.88 -6.29
C ALA A 422 -5.10 -15.45 -6.68
N THR A 423 -5.61 -14.94 -7.80
CA THR A 423 -5.31 -13.59 -8.29
C THR A 423 -5.89 -12.49 -7.41
N GLN A 424 -6.88 -12.82 -6.59
CA GLN A 424 -7.57 -11.92 -5.67
C GLN A 424 -8.09 -10.64 -6.37
N ASN A 425 -8.73 -10.80 -7.54
CA ASN A 425 -9.31 -9.70 -8.33
C ASN A 425 -8.25 -8.67 -8.77
N ARG A 426 -7.10 -9.18 -9.22
CA ARG A 426 -6.04 -8.45 -9.92
C ARG A 426 -5.92 -9.05 -11.32
N PHE A 427 -5.74 -8.20 -12.32
CA PHE A 427 -5.65 -8.57 -13.73
C PHE A 427 -4.25 -8.24 -14.25
N GLY A 428 -4.05 -8.36 -15.56
CA GLY A 428 -2.73 -8.24 -16.18
C GLY A 428 -1.94 -9.54 -16.10
N GLU A 429 -0.98 -9.70 -17.03
CA GLU A 429 -0.10 -10.87 -17.15
C GLU A 429 -0.83 -12.22 -17.03
N ASP A 430 -1.54 -12.63 -18.10
CA ASP A 430 -2.28 -13.90 -18.23
C ASP A 430 -3.21 -14.26 -17.03
N GLY A 431 -3.50 -13.32 -16.13
CA GLY A 431 -4.30 -13.54 -14.93
C GLY A 431 -3.70 -14.54 -13.95
N LYS A 432 -2.38 -14.47 -13.69
CA LYS A 432 -1.71 -15.41 -12.77
C LYS A 432 -0.84 -14.70 -11.74
N VAL A 433 -0.84 -15.25 -10.52
CA VAL A 433 0.21 -14.93 -9.53
C VAL A 433 1.51 -15.56 -10.00
N MET A 434 2.58 -14.79 -9.98
CA MET A 434 3.92 -15.19 -10.43
C MET A 434 4.81 -15.56 -9.24
N ASP A 435 5.93 -16.22 -9.53
CA ASP A 435 6.94 -16.57 -8.54
C ASP A 435 8.29 -15.99 -8.94
N PHE A 436 8.98 -15.34 -8.01
CA PHE A 436 10.33 -14.82 -8.23
C PHE A 436 11.35 -15.92 -8.53
N GLU A 437 11.12 -17.17 -8.09
CA GLU A 437 11.97 -18.31 -8.47
C GLU A 437 11.97 -18.56 -9.99
N ALA A 438 10.89 -18.21 -10.70
CA ALA A 438 10.77 -18.40 -12.15
C ALA A 438 11.41 -17.25 -12.98
N VAL A 439 11.81 -16.14 -12.34
CA VAL A 439 12.35 -14.97 -13.05
C VAL A 439 13.76 -15.25 -13.53
N LYS A 440 13.94 -15.27 -14.86
CA LYS A 440 15.22 -15.57 -15.51
C LYS A 440 16.16 -14.37 -15.62
N GLU A 441 15.59 -13.18 -15.85
CA GLU A 441 16.34 -11.97 -16.15
C GLU A 441 15.76 -10.78 -15.39
N TRP A 442 16.66 -9.92 -14.93
CA TRP A 442 16.35 -8.69 -14.21
C TRP A 442 16.90 -7.49 -14.97
N THR A 443 16.35 -6.32 -14.70
CA THR A 443 16.94 -5.06 -15.15
C THR A 443 18.34 -4.85 -14.56
N GLU A 444 19.15 -4.04 -15.24
CA GLU A 444 20.51 -3.62 -14.85
C GLU A 444 20.57 -2.08 -14.80
N ILE A 445 19.53 -1.47 -14.20
CA ILE A 445 19.40 -0.02 -14.12
C ILE A 445 20.44 0.52 -13.14
N GLY A 446 21.27 1.46 -13.59
CA GLY A 446 22.36 2.04 -12.79
C GLY A 446 23.70 1.29 -12.86
N ASP A 447 23.74 0.07 -13.42
CA ASP A 447 24.97 -0.75 -13.44
C ASP A 447 25.98 -0.34 -14.53
N SER A 448 25.64 0.64 -15.39
CA SER A 448 26.46 1.05 -16.55
C SER A 448 27.32 2.32 -16.37
N GLU A 449 27.49 2.84 -15.14
CA GLU A 449 28.42 3.96 -14.87
C GLU A 449 29.45 3.71 -13.76
N VAL A 450 29.65 2.46 -13.32
CA VAL A 450 30.77 2.08 -12.44
C VAL A 450 31.77 1.25 -13.24
N GLY A 451 32.54 1.91 -14.10
CA GLY A 451 33.71 1.29 -14.74
C GLY A 451 33.97 1.67 -16.19
N LYS A 452 34.20 2.96 -16.48
CA LYS A 452 35.12 3.44 -17.54
C LYS A 452 35.56 4.87 -17.23
N PHE A 453 36.57 5.03 -16.37
CA PHE A 453 37.60 6.08 -16.46
C PHE A 453 38.87 5.58 -15.80
#